data_AF-A0A7V9TYE7-F1
#
_entry.id   AF-A0A7V9TYE7-F1
#
_cell.length_a   1.000
_cell.length_b   1.000
_cell.length_c   1.000
_cell.angle_alpha   90.00
_cell.angle_beta   90.00
_cell.angle_gamma   90.00
#
_symmetry.space_group_name_H-M   'P 1'
#
loop_
_entity.id
_entity.type
_entity.pdbx_description
1 polymer ?
#
loop_
_entity_poly.entity_id
_entity_poly.type
_entity_poly.pdbx_seq_one_letter_code
_entity_poly.pdbx_strand_id
1 'polypeptide(L)' 'MIFKQFYLESLGHASYLVGSERTGEALVLDVRRDVDVYFREARQHGMRIVYAADTHQHNDYLTGICE' A
#
# COMPACT_ATOMS: atom_id res chain seq x y z
N MET A 1 -10.05 -7.14 -10.47
CA MET A 1 -9.47 -5.98 -9.76
C MET A 1 -9.12 -6.44 -8.36
N ILE A 2 -7.96 -6.06 -7.85
CA ILE A 2 -7.56 -6.35 -6.47
C ILE A 2 -7.78 -5.12 -5.61
N PHE A 3 -8.38 -5.32 -4.45
CA PHE A 3 -8.55 -4.29 -3.43
C PHE A 3 -8.30 -4.92 -2.07
N LYS A 4 -7.27 -4.46 -1.36
CA LYS A 4 -6.89 -4.97 -0.04
C LYS A 4 -6.63 -3.80 0.90
N GLN A 5 -7.31 -3.80 2.04
CA GLN A 5 -7.01 -2.90 3.15
C GLN A 5 -5.98 -3.56 4.10
N PHE A 6 -5.07 -2.74 4.60
CA PHE A 6 -4.17 -3.05 5.71
C PHE A 6 -4.49 -2.07 6.83
N TYR A 7 -4.84 -2.60 8.00
CA TYR A 7 -5.16 -1.80 9.16
C TYR A 7 -4.12 -2.01 10.26
N LEU A 8 -3.59 -0.92 10.80
CA LEU A 8 -2.65 -0.92 11.92
C LEU A 8 -3.35 -0.35 13.14
N GLU A 9 -3.92 -1.25 13.95
CA GLU A 9 -4.74 -0.94 15.13
C GLU A 9 -4.08 0.07 16.08
N SER A 10 -2.77 -0.06 16.32
CA SER A 10 -2.04 0.81 17.26
C SER A 10 -2.00 2.29 16.85
N LEU A 11 -2.20 2.58 15.56
CA LEU A 11 -2.25 3.94 15.01
C LEU A 11 -3.65 4.32 14.50
N GLY A 12 -4.61 3.40 14.52
CA GLY A 12 -5.90 3.58 13.85
C GLY A 12 -5.76 3.84 12.33
N HIS A 13 -4.62 3.44 11.75
CA HIS A 13 -4.21 3.81 10.41
C HIS A 13 -4.65 2.75 9.38
N ALA A 14 -5.24 3.20 8.28
CA ALA A 14 -5.63 2.35 7.15
C ALA A 14 -4.81 2.71 5.90
N SER A 15 -4.30 1.68 5.24
CA SER A 15 -3.62 1.79 3.93
C SER A 15 -4.18 0.75 2.97
N TYR A 16 -3.95 0.95 1.67
CA TYR A 16 -4.61 0.14 0.65
C TYR A 16 -3.66 -0.30 -0.46
N LEU A 17 -3.80 -1.54 -0.92
CA LEU A 17 -3.25 -2.02 -2.17
C LEU A 17 -4.39 -2.16 -3.19
N VAL A 18 -4.25 -1.46 -4.32
CA VAL A 18 -5.21 -1.50 -5.42
C VAL A 18 -4.50 -1.99 -6.68
N GLY A 19 -4.96 -3.10 -7.25
CA GLY A 19 -4.30 -3.77 -8.36
C GLY A 19 -5.19 -3.98 -9.59
N SER A 20 -4.60 -3.83 -10.77
CA SER A 20 -5.22 -4.09 -12.07
C SER A 20 -4.81 -5.48 -12.59
N GLU A 21 -5.75 -6.43 -12.59
CA GLU A 21 -5.50 -7.78 -13.12
C GLU A 21 -5.17 -7.80 -14.62
N ARG A 22 -5.62 -6.78 -15.36
CA ARG A 22 -5.34 -6.67 -16.80
C ARG A 22 -3.88 -6.33 -17.09
N THR A 23 -3.24 -5.55 -16.22
CA THR A 23 -1.86 -5.05 -16.44
C THR A 23 -0.84 -5.68 -15.50
N GLY A 24 -1.28 -6.30 -14.40
CA GLY A 24 -0.39 -6.78 -13.34
C GLY A 24 0.20 -5.65 -12.49
N GLU A 25 -0.32 -4.42 -12.60
CA GLU A 25 0.20 -3.24 -11.90
C GLU A 25 -0.64 -2.89 -10.67
N ALA A 26 0.02 -2.36 -9.64
CA ALA A 26 -0.64 -1.95 -8.40
C ALA A 26 -0.17 -0.58 -7.86
N LEU A 27 -1.08 0.06 -7.13
CA LEU A 27 -0.91 1.27 -6.33
C LEU A 27 -0.96 0.91 -4.84
N VAL A 28 -0.08 1.49 -4.04
CA VAL A 28 -0.24 1.57 -2.59
C VAL A 28 -0.68 2.98 -2.20
N LEU A 29 -1.74 3.09 -1.39
CA LEU A 29 -2.29 4.35 -0.89
C LEU A 29 -2.07 4.47 0.62
N ASP A 30 -1.60 5.63 1.07
CA ASP A 30 -1.25 5.98 2.46
C ASP A 30 -0.21 5.01 3.05
N VAL A 31 1.02 5.10 2.57
CA VAL A 31 2.02 4.04 2.72
C VAL A 31 2.57 3.97 4.14
N ARG A 32 2.37 2.84 4.84
CA ARG A 32 3.06 2.57 6.11
C ARG A 32 4.55 2.34 5.88
N ARG A 33 5.37 2.66 6.88
CA ARG A 33 6.83 2.48 6.81
C ARG A 33 7.29 1.00 6.75
N ASP A 34 6.50 0.06 7.26
CA ASP A 34 6.76 -1.38 7.16
C ASP A 34 6.35 -1.94 5.78
N VAL A 35 6.96 -1.42 4.70
CA VAL A 35 6.51 -1.61 3.31
C VAL A 35 6.47 -3.05 2.80
N ASP A 36 7.22 -3.97 3.44
CA ASP A 36 7.30 -5.39 3.07
C ASP A 36 5.94 -6.08 3.00
N VAL A 37 4.98 -5.64 3.81
CA VAL A 37 3.59 -6.11 3.81
C VAL A 37 2.92 -5.96 2.44
N TYR A 38 3.15 -4.84 1.75
CA TYR A 38 2.57 -4.54 0.44
C TYR A 38 3.26 -5.36 -0.65
N PHE A 39 4.59 -5.42 -0.62
CA PHE A 39 5.35 -6.21 -1.59
C PHE A 39 5.03 -7.70 -1.48
N ARG A 40 4.82 -8.22 -0.27
CA ARG A 40 4.40 -9.61 -0.06
C ARG A 40 3.00 -9.87 -0.63
N GLU A 41 2.04 -9.01 -0.31
CA GLU A 41 0.67 -9.14 -0.83
C GLU A 41 0.62 -9.04 -2.36
N ALA A 42 1.34 -8.07 -2.94
CA ALA A 42 1.43 -7.89 -4.38
C ALA A 42 2.02 -9.14 -5.06
N ARG A 43 3.12 -9.69 -4.53
CA ARG A 43 3.73 -10.93 -5.03
C ARG A 43 2.77 -12.13 -4.97
N GLN A 44 2.01 -12.29 -3.88
CA GLN A 44 1.02 -13.36 -3.74
C GLN A 44 -0.06 -13.31 -4.83
N HIS A 45 -0.34 -12.11 -5.33
CA HIS A 45 -1.32 -11.88 -6.39
C HIS A 45 -0.70 -11.73 -7.78
N GLY A 46 0.60 -11.96 -7.96
CA GLY A 46 1.28 -11.77 -9.25
C GLY A 46 1.32 -10.32 -9.73
N MET A 47 1.25 -9.35 -8.80
CA MET A 47 1.22 -7.92 -9.09
C MET A 47 2.60 -7.28 -8.84
N ARG A 48 2.88 -6.21 -9.60
CA ARG A 48 4.02 -5.31 -9.43
C ARG A 48 3.52 -3.94 -8.96
N ILE A 49 3.98 -3.50 -7.80
CA ILE A 49 3.71 -2.13 -7.32
C ILE A 49 4.51 -1.16 -8.19
N VAL A 50 3.82 -0.19 -8.78
CA VAL A 50 4.40 0.82 -9.68
C VAL A 50 4.01 2.25 -9.31
N TYR A 51 2.99 2.38 -8.46
CA TYR A 51 2.55 3.65 -7.94
C TYR A 51 2.49 3.58 -6.41
N ALA A 52 2.82 4.70 -5.78
CA ALA A 52 2.59 4.94 -4.37
C ALA A 52 2.06 6.37 -4.23
N ALA A 53 1.07 6.57 -3.37
CA ALA A 53 0.49 7.88 -3.13
C ALA A 53 0.11 8.03 -1.66
N ASP A 54 0.33 9.22 -1.12
CA ASP A 54 -0.24 9.64 0.15
C ASP A 54 -1.39 10.60 -0.14
N THR A 55 -2.46 10.48 0.63
CA THR A 55 -3.63 11.37 0.53
C THR A 55 -3.31 12.78 1.00
N HIS A 56 -2.42 12.91 1.99
CA HIS A 56 -1.97 14.16 2.59
C HIS A 56 -0.62 13.96 3.28
N GLN A 57 -0.02 15.06 3.78
CA GLN A 57 1.12 14.95 4.67
C GLN A 57 0.65 14.48 6.05
N HIS A 58 1.08 13.28 6.43
CA HIS A 58 0.67 12.63 7.69
C HIS A 58 1.32 13.29 8.91
N ASN A 59 0.56 13.43 10.00
CA ASN A 59 1.01 14.09 11.25
C ASN A 59 1.18 13.11 12.42
N ASP A 60 0.84 11.85 12.20
CA ASP A 60 0.65 10.78 13.18
C ASP A 60 1.54 9.56 12.91
N TYR A 61 2.16 9.49 11.73
CA TYR A 61 3.17 8.49 11.39
C TYR A 61 4.13 8.99 10.30
N LEU A 62 5.26 8.29 10.16
CA LEU A 62 6.21 8.52 9.07
C LEU A 62 5.78 7.66 7.87
N THR A 63 5.49 8.31 6.75
CA THR A 63 5.16 7.62 5.50
C THR A 63 6.34 6.77 5.00
N GLY A 64 6.01 5.60 4.44
CA GLY A 64 6.92 4.73 3.72
C GLY A 64 6.99 5.01 2.22
N ILE A 65 6.42 6.11 1.72
CA ILE A 65 6.27 6.37 0.28
C ILE A 65 7.59 6.43 -0.51
N CYS A 66 8.72 6.65 0.19
CA CYS A 66 10.07 6.70 -0.41
C CYS A 66 10.93 5.46 -0.11
N GLU A 67 10.41 4.47 0.63
CA GLU A 67 11.11 3.21 0.94
C GLU A 67 10.92 2.18 -0.18
#